data_AF-C5M831-F1
#
_entry.id   AF-C5M831-F1
#
_cell.length_a   1.000
_cell.length_b   1.000
_cell.length_c   1.000
_cell.angle_alpha   90.00
_cell.angle_beta   90.00
_cell.angle_gamma   90.00
#
_symmetry.space_group_name_H-M   'P 1'
#
loop_
_entity.id
_entity.type
_entity.pdbx_description
1 polymer ?
#
loop_
_entity_poly.entity_id
_entity_poly.type
_entity_poly.pdbx_seq_one_letter_code
_entity_poly.pdbx_strand_id
1 'polypeptide(L)'
;MLSVRSRSIMSTITASTGSTTHHHHHHHRHSSSSSCNSKHSILIPSPLNNLLHSDKQIKYHFYSLGGDFIRLASYHRFKHLFRVGGGSLVKEVVFDLSTFLKRELNDSNSTTHQQLKDFLTSNETILKKEESMILCDHHFGLKNWLYIIFGYMLQTYTEEEVDNCLDRIIEMYLDARKNRISPNDIRIIRDEKDNYILKTFEDFITNVPIRNDLLYETKERYVIFKQTKDHKIYLPDLPRIQNKQLLVKALMHKEFYRILLDPNHEFAKKMMLKNYDLEFNDYGLVRKEISFLDGLGDLFLAQETSKLIYELCKNGIHVNSTTYQLLKMIFATNTLMSKLTKAYNLFQGLDDPLINIRISNEWLPYTTLGKMLEYRDAEETRIYEEEFLGDFFESYMAALLLEQPEVAKSFIREIYQRLSQVITETLPPDVTYQKWTIGILGRNIYNKKDSALL
;
A
#
# COMPACT_ATOMS: atom_id res chain seq x y z
N MET A 1 -12.96 -69.59 -14.57
CA MET A 1 -11.88 -70.04 -15.47
C MET A 1 -10.56 -69.55 -14.89
N LEU A 2 -9.74 -70.51 -14.40
CA LEU A 2 -8.28 -70.52 -14.15
C LEU A 2 -7.66 -69.26 -13.47
N SER A 3 -7.27 -69.26 -12.17
CA SER A 3 -6.17 -70.01 -11.51
C SER A 3 -4.83 -69.84 -12.24
N VAL A 4 -3.74 -69.33 -11.62
CA VAL A 4 -2.76 -70.15 -10.86
C VAL A 4 -1.71 -69.27 -10.12
N ARG A 5 -1.54 -69.56 -8.81
CA ARG A 5 -0.35 -69.69 -7.91
C ARG A 5 0.78 -68.63 -7.89
N SER A 6 1.18 -68.04 -6.75
CA SER A 6 1.77 -68.53 -5.46
C SER A 6 3.29 -68.80 -5.46
N ARG A 7 4.01 -68.16 -4.53
CA ARG A 7 5.17 -68.59 -3.68
C ARG A 7 5.68 -67.33 -2.94
N SER A 8 5.53 -67.12 -1.63
CA SER A 8 6.14 -67.77 -0.45
C SER A 8 7.65 -67.99 -0.55
N ILE A 9 8.43 -67.34 0.33
CA ILE A 9 9.22 -67.98 1.40
C ILE A 9 9.72 -66.90 2.38
N MET A 10 9.63 -67.23 3.65
CA MET A 10 10.13 -66.54 4.84
C MET A 10 11.18 -67.46 5.47
N SER A 11 12.34 -66.94 5.87
CA SER A 11 13.10 -67.45 7.04
C SER A 11 14.24 -66.48 7.40
N THR A 12 14.26 -65.89 8.61
CA THR A 12 14.91 -66.37 9.87
C THR A 12 16.46 -66.26 9.76
N ILE A 13 17.21 -65.54 10.61
CA ILE A 13 17.64 -65.93 11.97
C ILE A 13 18.51 -64.78 12.58
N THR A 14 18.26 -64.50 13.87
CA THR A 14 19.07 -64.03 15.03
C THR A 14 20.59 -63.72 14.85
N ALA A 15 21.31 -62.95 15.69
CA ALA A 15 21.27 -62.78 17.14
C ALA A 15 22.24 -61.65 17.63
N SER A 16 21.87 -61.05 18.77
CA SER A 16 22.67 -60.79 19.99
C SER A 16 23.99 -59.99 20.02
N THR A 17 23.94 -58.97 20.92
CA THR A 17 24.89 -58.60 22.01
C THR A 17 26.23 -57.95 21.64
N GLY A 18 26.78 -56.95 22.34
CA GLY A 18 26.41 -56.22 23.56
C GLY A 18 27.68 -55.71 24.27
N SER A 19 27.66 -54.48 24.82
CA SER A 19 28.53 -53.95 25.92
C SER A 19 30.06 -53.77 25.62
N THR A 20 30.88 -52.85 26.17
CA THR A 20 30.79 -51.83 27.23
C THR A 20 32.13 -51.01 27.26
N THR A 21 32.06 -49.77 27.80
CA THR A 21 33.04 -49.05 28.68
C THR A 21 34.48 -48.69 28.23
N HIS A 22 34.91 -47.42 28.33
CA HIS A 22 35.58 -46.84 29.52
C HIS A 22 36.08 -45.37 29.35
N HIS A 23 36.25 -44.73 30.51
CA HIS A 23 36.65 -43.35 30.88
C HIS A 23 38.01 -42.81 30.37
N HIS A 24 38.15 -41.47 30.23
CA HIS A 24 38.92 -40.60 31.18
C HIS A 24 39.04 -39.10 30.77
N HIS A 25 39.17 -38.28 31.83
CA HIS A 25 39.60 -36.86 31.97
C HIS A 25 40.72 -36.36 31.01
N HIS A 26 41.01 -35.07 30.74
CA HIS A 26 41.06 -33.85 31.56
C HIS A 26 41.26 -32.58 30.68
N HIS A 27 40.73 -31.44 31.14
CA HIS A 27 41.20 -30.04 31.16
C HIS A 27 41.92 -29.31 29.98
N HIS A 28 41.35 -28.11 29.74
CA HIS A 28 41.94 -26.80 29.39
C HIS A 28 42.67 -26.60 28.05
N ARG A 29 42.11 -25.72 27.21
CA ARG A 29 42.69 -24.38 26.98
C ARG A 29 41.75 -23.41 26.29
N HIS A 30 41.92 -22.15 26.70
CA HIS A 30 41.25 -20.94 26.25
C HIS A 30 41.46 -20.61 24.77
N SER A 31 40.63 -19.67 24.33
CA SER A 31 40.85 -18.67 23.27
C SER A 31 40.87 -19.17 21.83
N SER A 32 39.70 -19.08 21.20
CA SER A 32 39.52 -18.00 20.23
C SER A 32 38.04 -17.62 20.20
N SER A 33 37.73 -16.46 20.77
CA SER A 33 36.59 -15.67 20.35
C SER A 33 36.82 -15.35 18.88
N SER A 34 36.36 -16.23 17.99
CA SER A 34 36.08 -15.82 16.63
C SER A 34 35.06 -14.70 16.76
N SER A 35 35.52 -13.47 16.55
CA SER A 35 34.64 -12.35 16.28
C SER A 35 33.66 -12.84 15.23
N CYS A 36 32.41 -13.02 15.63
CA CYS A 36 31.30 -13.19 14.73
C CYS A 36 31.15 -11.86 13.98
N ASN A 37 32.08 -11.58 13.05
CA ASN A 37 31.97 -10.47 12.14
C ASN A 37 30.73 -10.77 11.31
N SER A 38 29.64 -10.11 11.67
CA SER A 38 28.40 -10.21 10.92
C SER A 38 28.72 -9.86 9.47
N LYS A 39 28.15 -10.59 8.51
CA LYS A 39 28.38 -10.37 7.07
C LYS A 39 28.05 -8.94 6.60
N HIS A 40 27.39 -8.14 7.45
CA HIS A 40 26.95 -6.78 7.17
C HIS A 40 27.15 -5.88 8.40
N SER A 41 28.40 -5.66 8.79
CA SER A 41 28.73 -4.65 9.80
C SER A 41 28.42 -3.26 9.24
N ILE A 42 27.41 -2.58 9.81
CA ILE A 42 27.04 -1.23 9.41
C ILE A 42 27.26 -0.25 10.57
N LEU A 43 27.58 1.00 10.25
CA LEU A 43 27.60 2.08 11.22
C LEU A 43 26.21 2.74 11.24
N ILE A 44 25.67 2.99 12.43
CA ILE A 44 24.38 3.67 12.61
C ILE A 44 24.49 4.76 13.66
N PRO A 45 23.56 5.73 13.70
CA PRO A 45 23.54 6.74 14.74
C PRO A 45 23.37 6.09 16.11
N SER A 46 24.14 6.55 17.09
CA SER A 46 23.99 6.14 18.49
C SER A 46 22.53 6.28 18.98
N PRO A 47 21.79 7.37 18.66
CA PRO A 47 20.36 7.47 18.99
C PRO A 47 19.50 6.35 18.40
N LEU A 48 19.73 5.98 17.13
CA LEU A 48 19.02 4.87 16.49
C LEU A 48 19.34 3.54 17.17
N ASN A 49 20.60 3.28 17.51
CA ASN A 49 20.97 2.06 18.21
C ASN A 49 20.33 1.96 19.60
N ASN A 50 20.30 3.07 20.34
CA ASN A 50 19.65 3.14 21.65
C ASN A 50 18.15 2.87 21.54
N LEU A 51 17.49 3.46 20.53
CA LEU A 51 16.08 3.20 20.23
C LEU A 51 15.84 1.71 19.97
N LEU A 52 16.62 1.08 19.09
CA LEU A 52 16.50 -0.34 18.74
C LEU A 52 16.71 -1.29 19.94
N HIS A 53 17.52 -0.90 20.92
CA HIS A 53 17.72 -1.64 22.17
C HIS A 53 16.59 -1.42 23.17
N SER A 54 16.12 -0.17 23.28
CA SER A 54 15.10 0.21 24.26
C SER A 54 13.70 -0.32 23.92
N ASP A 55 13.37 -0.42 22.63
CA ASP A 55 12.06 -0.89 22.17
C ASP A 55 12.21 -1.91 21.04
N LYS A 56 11.87 -3.17 21.33
CA LYS A 56 11.92 -4.27 20.36
C LYS A 56 10.94 -4.08 19.18
N GLN A 57 9.94 -3.20 19.31
CA GLN A 57 8.94 -2.92 18.28
C GLN A 57 9.36 -1.82 17.31
N ILE A 58 10.25 -0.91 17.72
CA ILE A 58 10.63 0.26 16.91
C ILE A 58 11.26 -0.14 15.57
N LYS A 59 11.97 -1.27 15.52
CA LYS A 59 12.52 -1.82 14.28
C LYS A 59 11.43 -2.15 13.26
N TYR A 60 10.29 -2.69 13.69
CA TYR A 60 9.17 -3.03 12.79
C TYR A 60 8.50 -1.76 12.30
N HIS A 61 8.39 -0.77 13.18
CA HIS A 61 7.84 0.52 12.82
C HIS A 61 8.70 1.22 11.76
N PHE A 62 10.00 1.42 12.00
CA PHE A 62 10.88 2.05 11.03
C PHE A 62 10.96 1.27 9.71
N TYR A 63 10.99 -0.06 9.78
CA TYR A 63 10.91 -0.90 8.60
C TYR A 63 9.65 -0.66 7.76
N SER A 64 8.47 -0.59 8.41
CA SER A 64 7.21 -0.33 7.72
C SER A 64 7.18 1.09 7.15
N LEU A 65 7.52 2.09 7.97
CA LEU A 65 7.48 3.50 7.59
C LEU A 65 8.41 3.80 6.41
N GLY A 66 9.67 3.37 6.49
CA GLY A 66 10.63 3.59 5.41
C GLY A 66 10.27 2.82 4.13
N GLY A 67 9.72 1.61 4.26
CA GLY A 67 9.23 0.84 3.13
C GLY A 67 8.04 1.50 2.42
N ASP A 68 7.07 2.01 3.18
CA ASP A 68 5.90 2.71 2.65
C ASP A 68 6.31 4.05 2.00
N PHE A 69 7.22 4.81 2.60
CA PHE A 69 7.78 6.04 2.02
C PHE A 69 8.47 5.78 0.68
N ILE A 70 9.37 4.80 0.60
CA ILE A 70 10.08 4.48 -0.65
C ILE A 70 9.08 4.16 -1.76
N ARG A 71 8.02 3.40 -1.45
CA ARG A 71 6.98 3.08 -2.45
C ARG A 71 6.22 4.32 -2.89
N LEU A 72 5.72 5.13 -1.96
CA LEU A 72 4.96 6.34 -2.28
C LEU A 72 5.80 7.31 -3.14
N ALA A 73 6.98 7.64 -2.65
CA ALA A 73 7.84 8.63 -3.27
C ALA A 73 8.39 8.16 -4.62
N SER A 74 8.64 6.86 -4.79
CA SER A 74 8.99 6.28 -6.10
C SER A 74 7.79 6.30 -7.06
N TYR A 75 6.61 5.92 -6.59
CA TYR A 75 5.39 5.94 -7.41
C TYR A 75 5.09 7.35 -7.95
N HIS A 76 5.29 8.37 -7.11
CA HIS A 76 5.18 9.77 -7.49
C HIS A 76 6.23 10.18 -8.55
N ARG A 77 7.52 9.88 -8.33
CA ARG A 77 8.62 10.20 -9.27
C ARG A 77 8.46 9.53 -10.64
N PHE A 78 7.96 8.30 -10.67
CA PHE A 78 7.73 7.54 -11.89
C PHE A 78 6.37 7.78 -12.56
N LYS A 79 5.62 8.82 -12.13
CA LYS A 79 4.34 9.21 -12.76
C LYS A 79 4.41 9.30 -14.28
N HIS A 80 5.51 9.82 -14.83
CA HIS A 80 5.69 9.97 -16.27
C HIS A 80 5.62 8.63 -17.04
N LEU A 81 5.97 7.51 -16.41
CA LEU A 81 5.91 6.17 -17.02
C LEU A 81 4.47 5.67 -17.22
N PHE A 82 3.47 6.26 -16.56
CA PHE A 82 2.05 5.97 -16.84
C PHE A 82 1.68 6.25 -18.29
N ARG A 83 2.25 7.31 -18.87
CA ARG A 83 1.99 7.71 -20.25
C ARG A 83 2.66 6.81 -21.28
N VAL A 84 3.51 5.89 -20.85
CA VAL A 84 4.28 5.03 -21.75
C VAL A 84 3.90 3.56 -21.59
N GLY A 85 3.78 3.05 -20.36
CA GLY A 85 3.38 1.66 -20.10
C GLY A 85 2.05 1.50 -19.33
N GLY A 86 1.51 2.57 -18.76
CA GLY A 86 0.35 2.53 -17.87
C GLY A 86 0.67 2.17 -16.42
N GLY A 87 -0.37 1.97 -15.62
CA GLY A 87 -0.23 1.72 -14.18
C GLY A 87 0.39 0.37 -13.83
N SER A 88 0.31 -0.63 -14.71
CA SER A 88 1.06 -1.89 -14.54
C SER A 88 2.56 -1.63 -14.57
N LEU A 89 3.06 -0.82 -15.50
CA LEU A 89 4.49 -0.50 -15.61
C LEU A 89 4.99 0.28 -14.38
N VAL A 90 4.21 1.22 -13.83
CA VAL A 90 4.64 1.93 -12.62
C VAL A 90 4.58 1.05 -11.38
N LYS A 91 3.53 0.24 -11.23
CA LYS A 91 3.46 -0.77 -10.16
C LYS A 91 4.62 -1.77 -10.31
N GLU A 92 4.95 -2.19 -11.52
CA GLU A 92 6.09 -3.03 -11.84
C GLU A 92 7.40 -2.34 -11.49
N VAL A 93 7.62 -1.06 -11.82
CA VAL A 93 8.86 -0.35 -11.46
C VAL A 93 8.97 -0.15 -9.95
N VAL A 94 7.89 0.20 -9.25
CA VAL A 94 7.90 0.36 -7.78
C VAL A 94 8.12 -1.00 -7.08
N PHE A 95 7.49 -2.05 -7.60
CA PHE A 95 7.70 -3.43 -7.12
C PHE A 95 9.09 -3.95 -7.47
N ASP A 96 9.58 -3.64 -8.67
CA ASP A 96 10.90 -4.03 -9.19
C ASP A 96 11.99 -3.26 -8.45
N LEU A 97 11.78 -2.01 -8.04
CA LEU A 97 12.68 -1.29 -7.13
C LEU A 97 12.74 -1.99 -5.77
N SER A 98 11.58 -2.34 -5.20
CA SER A 98 11.50 -3.10 -3.94
C SER A 98 12.16 -4.48 -4.02
N THR A 99 12.06 -5.12 -5.19
CA THR A 99 12.63 -6.45 -5.48
C THR A 99 14.10 -6.37 -5.85
N PHE A 100 14.52 -5.32 -6.54
CA PHE A 100 15.90 -4.97 -6.87
C PHE A 100 16.69 -4.76 -5.59
N LEU A 101 16.17 -3.94 -4.67
CA LEU A 101 16.75 -3.77 -3.34
C LEU A 101 16.89 -5.13 -2.63
N LYS A 102 15.91 -6.03 -2.76
CA LYS A 102 16.00 -7.39 -2.19
C LYS A 102 17.06 -8.25 -2.88
N ARG A 103 17.18 -8.19 -4.21
CA ARG A 103 18.05 -9.06 -5.01
C ARG A 103 19.50 -8.61 -4.94
N GLU A 104 19.77 -7.36 -5.27
CA GLU A 104 21.13 -6.81 -5.31
C GLU A 104 21.75 -6.76 -3.92
N LEU A 105 20.99 -6.46 -2.86
CA LEU A 105 21.53 -6.52 -1.49
C LEU A 105 21.87 -7.94 -1.00
N ASN A 106 21.49 -8.98 -1.76
CA ASN A 106 21.84 -10.37 -1.46
C ASN A 106 22.87 -10.95 -2.44
N ASP A 107 23.18 -10.27 -3.55
CA ASP A 107 24.21 -10.70 -4.52
C ASP A 107 25.55 -10.02 -4.23
N SER A 108 26.35 -10.60 -3.35
CA SER A 108 27.62 -10.01 -2.88
C SER A 108 28.67 -9.77 -3.97
N ASN A 109 28.47 -10.31 -5.17
CA ASN A 109 29.42 -10.21 -6.27
C ASN A 109 29.07 -9.08 -7.27
N SER A 110 27.91 -8.45 -7.11
CA SER A 110 27.44 -7.37 -7.99
C SER A 110 28.11 -6.04 -7.64
N THR A 111 28.52 -5.25 -8.64
CA THR A 111 29.00 -3.87 -8.43
C THR A 111 27.92 -3.00 -7.79
N THR A 112 26.66 -3.24 -8.17
CA THR A 112 25.47 -2.59 -7.60
C THR A 112 25.28 -2.96 -6.13
N HIS A 113 25.59 -4.19 -5.73
CA HIS A 113 25.60 -4.58 -4.32
C HIS A 113 26.60 -3.77 -3.53
N GLN A 114 27.82 -3.63 -4.05
CA GLN A 114 28.87 -2.88 -3.39
C GLN A 114 28.49 -1.39 -3.28
N GLN A 115 27.93 -0.79 -4.33
CA GLN A 115 27.41 0.59 -4.30
C GLN A 115 26.30 0.79 -3.26
N LEU A 116 25.31 -0.12 -3.21
CA LEU A 116 24.22 -0.04 -2.24
C LEU A 116 24.71 -0.28 -0.81
N LYS A 117 25.64 -1.21 -0.63
CA LYS A 117 26.30 -1.47 0.65
C LYS A 117 27.08 -0.23 1.09
N ASP A 118 27.92 0.32 0.20
CA ASP A 118 28.71 1.52 0.47
C ASP A 118 27.81 2.70 0.79
N PHE A 119 26.70 2.90 0.07
CA PHE A 119 25.71 3.91 0.39
C PHE A 119 25.13 3.73 1.81
N LEU A 120 24.77 2.49 2.19
CA LEU A 120 24.26 2.17 3.52
C LEU A 120 25.31 2.24 4.64
N THR A 121 26.59 2.05 4.30
CA THR A 121 27.70 2.05 5.28
C THR A 121 28.51 3.34 5.30
N SER A 122 28.37 4.20 4.29
CA SER A 122 29.05 5.48 4.15
C SER A 122 28.15 6.60 4.68
N ASN A 123 28.30 6.86 5.97
CA ASN A 123 27.54 7.88 6.70
C ASN A 123 27.79 9.31 6.23
N GLU A 124 28.88 9.54 5.49
CA GLU A 124 29.17 10.81 4.82
C GLU A 124 28.11 11.18 3.78
N THR A 125 27.11 10.33 3.49
CA THR A 125 26.09 10.64 2.50
C THR A 125 24.69 10.76 3.07
N ILE A 126 24.25 9.81 3.90
CA ILE A 126 22.87 9.74 4.41
C ILE A 126 22.71 10.45 5.76
N LEU A 127 23.72 10.36 6.63
CA LEU A 127 23.60 10.71 8.05
C LEU A 127 24.60 11.78 8.49
N LYS A 128 25.01 12.67 7.57
CA LYS A 128 26.04 13.71 7.79
C LYS A 128 25.86 14.56 9.05
N LYS A 129 24.61 14.72 9.53
CA LYS A 129 24.25 15.53 10.72
C LYS A 129 24.47 14.81 12.05
N GLU A 130 24.74 13.51 12.05
CA GLU A 130 24.83 12.72 13.28
C GLU A 130 26.23 12.83 13.87
N GLU A 131 26.32 13.35 15.09
CA GLU A 131 27.59 13.58 15.79
C GLU A 131 28.26 12.29 16.25
N SER A 132 27.49 11.22 16.46
CA SER A 132 27.98 9.94 17.00
C SER A 132 27.46 8.75 16.21
N MET A 133 28.35 8.11 15.48
CA MET A 133 28.10 6.87 14.76
C MET A 133 28.76 5.70 15.49
N ILE A 134 28.04 4.59 15.60
CA ILE A 134 28.52 3.38 16.27
C ILE A 134 28.36 2.15 15.39
N LEU A 135 29.22 1.16 15.61
CA LEU A 135 29.09 -0.14 14.94
C LEU A 135 27.87 -0.86 15.49
N CYS A 136 26.94 -1.17 14.60
CA CYS A 136 25.73 -1.87 14.96
C CYS A 136 26.01 -3.34 15.33
N ASP A 137 25.44 -3.78 16.44
CA ASP A 137 25.43 -5.17 16.92
C ASP A 137 24.17 -5.95 16.50
N HIS A 138 23.13 -5.27 16.01
CA HIS A 138 21.94 -5.92 15.43
C HIS A 138 22.24 -6.61 14.09
N HIS A 139 21.78 -7.84 13.96
CA HIS A 139 21.99 -8.68 12.78
C HIS A 139 20.78 -8.64 11.84
N PHE A 140 20.60 -7.54 11.11
CA PHE A 140 19.59 -7.43 10.06
C PHE A 140 20.20 -7.53 8.66
N GLY A 141 19.42 -8.04 7.70
CA GLY A 141 19.79 -7.97 6.29
C GLY A 141 19.81 -6.52 5.79
N LEU A 142 20.69 -6.20 4.84
CA LEU A 142 20.88 -4.83 4.31
C LEU A 142 19.57 -4.19 3.82
N LYS A 143 18.66 -4.96 3.22
CA LYS A 143 17.33 -4.45 2.81
C LYS A 143 16.54 -3.89 4.00
N ASN A 144 16.57 -4.61 5.12
CA ASN A 144 15.85 -4.17 6.31
C ASN A 144 16.51 -2.93 6.90
N TRP A 145 17.84 -2.84 6.83
CA TRP A 145 18.58 -1.66 7.24
C TRP A 145 18.22 -0.43 6.42
N LEU A 146 18.10 -0.57 5.09
CA LEU A 146 17.66 0.51 4.24
C LEU A 146 16.32 1.07 4.71
N TYR A 147 15.32 0.21 4.92
CA TYR A 147 14.00 0.68 5.36
C TYR A 147 14.05 1.27 6.77
N ILE A 148 14.82 0.67 7.69
CA ILE A 148 14.98 1.19 9.06
C ILE A 148 15.63 2.57 9.04
N ILE A 149 16.66 2.79 8.23
CA ILE A 149 17.35 4.08 8.10
C ILE A 149 16.40 5.14 7.54
N PHE A 150 15.67 4.85 6.46
CA PHE A 150 14.66 5.79 5.93
C PHE A 150 13.55 6.07 6.95
N GLY A 151 13.09 5.04 7.66
CA GLY A 151 12.10 5.19 8.72
C GLY A 151 12.58 6.08 9.87
N TYR A 152 13.86 5.95 10.27
CA TYR A 152 14.49 6.82 11.25
C TYR A 152 14.62 8.25 10.73
N MET A 153 15.10 8.43 9.49
CA MET A 153 15.27 9.75 8.89
C MET A 153 13.97 10.54 8.81
N LEU A 154 12.85 9.88 8.49
CA LEU A 154 11.51 10.51 8.47
C LEU A 154 11.06 11.05 9.83
N GLN A 155 11.75 10.69 10.92
CA GLN A 155 11.47 11.19 12.27
C GLN A 155 12.44 12.27 12.74
N THR A 156 13.65 12.32 12.18
CA THR A 156 14.75 13.15 12.68
C THR A 156 15.30 14.15 11.66
N TYR A 157 14.97 14.01 10.38
CA TYR A 157 15.42 14.85 9.26
C TYR A 157 14.26 15.58 8.60
N THR A 158 14.59 16.57 7.78
CA THR A 158 13.59 17.23 6.93
C THR A 158 13.19 16.32 5.76
N GLU A 159 11.95 16.44 5.26
CA GLU A 159 11.46 15.61 4.15
C GLU A 159 12.34 15.74 2.89
N GLU A 160 12.84 16.94 2.60
CA GLU A 160 13.76 17.21 1.49
C GLU A 160 15.07 16.40 1.58
N GLU A 161 15.63 16.26 2.79
CA GLU A 161 16.84 15.46 3.01
C GLU A 161 16.60 13.97 2.78
N VAL A 162 15.44 13.47 3.21
CA VAL A 162 15.05 12.07 2.98
C VAL A 162 14.82 11.81 1.48
N ASP A 163 14.20 12.76 0.79
CA ASP A 163 13.97 12.68 -0.65
C ASP A 163 15.27 12.66 -1.46
N ASN A 164 16.23 13.54 -1.14
CA ASN A 164 17.54 13.54 -1.78
C ASN A 164 18.28 12.20 -1.61
N CYS A 165 18.09 11.52 -0.47
CA CYS A 165 18.64 10.19 -0.26
C CYS A 165 17.95 9.12 -1.11
N LEU A 166 16.64 9.23 -1.32
CA LEU A 166 15.89 8.33 -2.20
C LEU A 166 16.30 8.50 -3.67
N ASP A 167 16.55 9.73 -4.12
CA ASP A 167 17.00 9.99 -5.50
C ASP A 167 18.27 9.21 -5.86
N ARG A 168 19.24 9.12 -4.93
CA ARG A 168 20.46 8.31 -5.14
C ARG A 168 20.17 6.82 -5.30
N ILE A 169 19.17 6.29 -4.59
CA ILE A 169 18.75 4.88 -4.74
C ILE A 169 18.10 4.66 -6.09
N ILE A 170 17.27 5.61 -6.51
CA ILE A 170 16.60 5.56 -7.80
C ILE A 170 17.63 5.64 -8.93
N GLU A 171 18.64 6.50 -8.82
CA GLU A 171 19.76 6.57 -9.77
C GLU A 171 20.50 5.22 -9.86
N MET A 172 20.89 4.63 -8.73
CA MET A 172 21.52 3.31 -8.69
C MET A 172 20.65 2.22 -9.34
N TYR A 173 19.33 2.26 -9.09
CA TYR A 173 18.37 1.36 -9.72
C TYR A 173 18.30 1.54 -11.24
N LEU A 174 18.17 2.78 -11.71
CA LEU A 174 18.08 3.10 -13.13
C LEU A 174 19.36 2.71 -13.86
N ASP A 175 20.52 2.99 -13.27
CA ASP A 175 21.83 2.62 -13.81
C ASP A 175 21.99 1.11 -13.97
N ALA A 176 21.61 0.33 -12.94
CA ALA A 176 21.65 -1.13 -12.99
C ALA A 176 20.64 -1.72 -13.99
N ARG A 177 19.60 -0.96 -14.36
CA ARG A 177 18.52 -1.37 -15.28
C ARG A 177 18.61 -0.74 -16.66
N LYS A 178 19.66 0.05 -16.97
CA LYS A 178 19.91 0.68 -18.28
C LYS A 178 19.76 -0.26 -19.49
N ASN A 179 19.92 -1.57 -19.29
CA ASN A 179 19.82 -2.58 -20.34
C ASN A 179 18.49 -3.36 -20.39
N ARG A 180 17.52 -3.10 -19.49
CA ARG A 180 16.27 -3.88 -19.39
C ARG A 180 15.00 -3.15 -19.83
N ILE A 181 15.01 -1.82 -19.87
CA ILE A 181 13.89 -1.05 -20.40
C ILE A 181 14.21 -0.73 -21.86
N SER A 182 13.91 -1.68 -22.75
CA SER A 182 14.03 -1.44 -24.19
C SER A 182 13.06 -0.31 -24.57
N PRO A 183 13.53 0.80 -25.18
CA PRO A 183 12.66 1.87 -25.67
C PRO A 183 11.60 1.37 -26.67
N ASN A 184 11.81 0.20 -27.26
CA ASN A 184 10.93 -0.42 -28.25
C ASN A 184 9.78 -1.25 -27.64
N ASP A 185 9.87 -1.68 -26.37
CA ASP A 185 8.80 -2.46 -25.70
C ASP A 185 7.75 -1.57 -25.02
N ILE A 186 7.97 -0.25 -25.02
CA ILE A 186 7.07 0.72 -24.41
C ILE A 186 6.20 1.30 -25.52
N ARG A 187 4.88 1.00 -25.50
CA ARG A 187 3.92 1.64 -26.40
C ARG A 187 3.81 3.11 -26.02
N ILE A 188 4.72 3.93 -26.55
CA ILE A 188 4.68 5.37 -26.37
C ILE A 188 3.38 5.86 -27.02
N ILE A 189 2.52 6.54 -26.26
CA ILE A 189 1.37 7.27 -26.78
C ILE A 189 1.87 8.21 -27.88
N ARG A 190 1.64 7.84 -29.14
CA ARG A 190 2.18 8.56 -30.31
C ARG A 190 1.25 8.55 -31.52
N ASP A 191 0.18 7.77 -31.53
CA ASP A 191 -0.74 7.79 -32.65
C ASP A 191 -1.75 8.95 -32.54
N GLU A 192 -2.28 9.39 -33.69
CA GLU A 192 -3.22 10.51 -33.75
C GLU A 192 -4.53 10.21 -33.01
N LYS A 193 -4.93 8.94 -32.95
CA LYS A 193 -6.13 8.46 -32.27
C LYS A 193 -6.00 8.66 -30.76
N ASP A 194 -4.91 8.21 -30.14
CA ASP A 194 -4.64 8.34 -28.71
C ASP A 194 -4.63 9.82 -28.29
N ASN A 195 -3.99 10.69 -29.10
CA ASN A 195 -3.99 12.14 -28.87
C ASN A 195 -5.39 12.75 -28.93
N TYR A 196 -6.22 12.33 -29.89
CA TYR A 196 -7.61 12.79 -30.00
C TYR A 196 -8.47 12.31 -28.83
N ILE A 197 -8.31 11.06 -28.40
CA ILE A 197 -8.98 10.48 -27.23
C ILE A 197 -8.63 11.28 -25.98
N LEU A 198 -7.33 11.52 -25.73
CA LEU A 198 -6.85 12.30 -24.59
C LEU A 198 -7.40 13.72 -24.60
N LYS A 199 -7.34 14.40 -25.74
CA LYS A 199 -7.89 15.75 -25.88
C LYS A 199 -9.39 15.79 -25.59
N THR A 200 -10.14 14.81 -26.10
CA THR A 200 -11.58 14.72 -25.85
C THR A 200 -11.90 14.41 -24.38
N PHE A 201 -11.04 13.64 -23.72
CA PHE A 201 -11.15 13.38 -22.29
C PHE A 201 -10.82 14.62 -21.45
N GLU A 202 -9.80 15.39 -21.82
CA GLU A 202 -9.47 16.68 -21.21
C GLU A 202 -10.61 17.71 -21.38
N ASP A 203 -11.25 17.74 -22.56
CA ASP A 203 -12.45 18.54 -22.79
C ASP A 203 -13.57 18.14 -21.81
N PHE A 204 -13.83 16.84 -21.62
CA PHE A 204 -14.83 16.36 -20.67
C PHE A 204 -14.50 16.82 -19.24
N ILE A 205 -13.26 16.60 -18.78
CA ILE A 205 -12.79 16.99 -17.45
C ILE A 205 -12.99 18.49 -17.20
N THR A 206 -12.70 19.31 -18.23
CA THR A 206 -12.80 20.76 -18.12
C THR A 206 -14.26 21.22 -18.01
N ASN A 207 -15.18 20.53 -18.67
CA ASN A 207 -16.56 20.99 -18.81
C ASN A 207 -17.54 20.37 -17.80
N VAL A 208 -17.29 19.16 -17.31
CA VAL A 208 -18.21 18.49 -16.37
C VAL A 208 -18.44 19.36 -15.12
N PRO A 209 -19.69 19.57 -14.67
CA PRO A 209 -19.98 20.31 -13.45
C PRO A 209 -19.70 19.47 -12.20
N ILE A 210 -19.45 20.16 -11.08
CA ILE A 210 -19.16 19.55 -9.78
C ILE A 210 -20.24 20.00 -8.79
N ARG A 211 -20.79 19.06 -8.03
CA ARG A 211 -21.76 19.30 -6.95
C ARG A 211 -21.08 19.83 -5.70
N ASN A 212 -20.66 21.09 -5.75
CA ASN A 212 -19.94 21.74 -4.64
C ASN A 212 -20.80 21.87 -3.37
N ASP A 213 -22.10 22.02 -3.52
CA ASP A 213 -23.09 21.97 -2.45
C ASP A 213 -23.07 20.60 -1.74
N LEU A 214 -22.98 19.51 -2.50
CA LEU A 214 -22.92 18.18 -1.93
C LEU A 214 -21.59 17.90 -1.21
N LEU A 215 -20.47 18.35 -1.80
CA LEU A 215 -19.11 18.08 -1.32
C LEU A 215 -18.67 19.00 -0.17
N TYR A 216 -19.04 20.28 -0.19
CA TYR A 216 -18.42 21.31 0.65
C TYR A 216 -19.39 22.18 1.45
N GLU A 217 -20.70 21.92 1.40
CA GLU A 217 -21.63 22.55 2.34
C GLU A 217 -21.39 22.02 3.75
N THR A 218 -21.28 22.92 4.72
CA THR A 218 -21.05 22.58 6.13
C THR A 218 -22.26 21.81 6.66
N LYS A 219 -22.11 20.50 6.79
CA LYS A 219 -23.12 19.57 7.32
C LYS A 219 -22.46 18.66 8.33
N GLU A 220 -23.22 18.24 9.33
CA GLU A 220 -22.74 17.26 10.31
C GLU A 220 -22.46 15.94 9.58
N ARG A 221 -21.18 15.55 9.50
CA ARG A 221 -20.72 14.31 8.88
C ARG A 221 -20.13 13.41 9.96
N TYR A 222 -20.50 12.13 9.93
CA TYR A 222 -20.00 11.15 10.88
C TYR A 222 -19.95 9.75 10.29
N VAL A 223 -19.13 8.90 10.89
CA VAL A 223 -19.13 7.45 10.62
C VAL A 223 -19.49 6.68 11.88
N ILE A 224 -20.07 5.50 11.70
CA ILE A 224 -20.43 4.56 12.76
C ILE A 224 -19.89 3.17 12.40
N PHE A 225 -19.30 2.47 13.37
CA PHE A 225 -18.91 1.07 13.25
C PHE A 225 -19.91 0.13 13.92
N LYS A 226 -19.85 -1.17 13.56
CA LYS A 226 -20.87 -2.16 13.92
C LYS A 226 -20.98 -2.39 15.43
N GLN A 227 -19.89 -2.29 16.20
CA GLN A 227 -19.91 -2.36 17.66
C GLN A 227 -20.02 -1.00 18.36
N THR A 228 -19.74 0.10 17.66
CA THR A 228 -19.86 1.47 18.20
C THR A 228 -21.18 2.11 17.77
N LYS A 229 -22.27 1.33 17.64
CA LYS A 229 -23.55 1.79 17.05
C LYS A 229 -24.08 3.09 17.66
N ASP A 230 -23.76 3.34 18.92
CA ASP A 230 -24.19 4.51 19.67
C ASP A 230 -23.15 5.64 19.73
N HIS A 231 -21.95 5.44 19.14
CA HIS A 231 -20.87 6.43 19.11
C HIS A 231 -20.61 6.89 17.67
N LYS A 232 -21.02 8.13 17.39
CA LYS A 232 -20.71 8.83 16.15
C LYS A 232 -19.26 9.32 16.20
N ILE A 233 -18.47 8.95 15.21
CA ILE A 233 -17.17 9.57 14.97
C ILE A 233 -17.41 10.74 14.02
N TYR A 234 -17.50 11.94 14.58
CA TYR A 234 -17.65 13.16 13.78
C TYR A 234 -16.43 13.37 12.91
N LEU A 235 -16.66 13.76 11.65
CA LEU A 235 -15.60 14.00 10.68
C LEU A 235 -15.30 15.51 10.58
N PRO A 236 -14.05 15.90 10.30
CA PRO A 236 -13.75 17.27 9.90
C PRO A 236 -14.37 17.62 8.54
N ASP A 237 -14.40 18.91 8.20
CA ASP A 237 -14.84 19.34 6.88
C ASP A 237 -13.89 18.85 5.79
N LEU A 238 -14.44 18.50 4.62
CA LEU A 238 -13.67 18.02 3.48
C LEU A 238 -12.83 19.20 2.91
N PRO A 239 -11.48 19.12 2.90
CA PRO A 239 -10.66 20.19 2.37
C PRO A 239 -10.89 20.38 0.87
N ARG A 240 -11.03 21.64 0.42
CA ARG A 240 -11.32 21.96 -0.99
C ARG A 240 -10.08 21.81 -1.87
N ILE A 241 -10.23 21.08 -2.97
CA ILE A 241 -9.26 21.01 -4.06
C ILE A 241 -9.60 22.10 -5.07
N GLN A 242 -8.70 23.06 -5.25
CA GLN A 242 -8.92 24.25 -6.09
C GLN A 242 -8.75 23.93 -7.57
N ASN A 243 -7.86 23.01 -7.91
CA ASN A 243 -7.67 22.59 -9.30
C ASN A 243 -8.86 21.72 -9.76
N LYS A 244 -9.76 22.31 -10.54
CA LYS A 244 -10.94 21.63 -11.09
C LYS A 244 -10.60 20.33 -11.79
N GLN A 245 -9.57 20.31 -12.64
CA GLN A 245 -9.23 19.11 -13.42
C GLN A 245 -8.78 17.97 -12.52
N LEU A 246 -7.99 18.30 -11.50
CA LEU A 246 -7.52 17.35 -10.51
C LEU A 246 -8.67 16.82 -9.64
N LEU A 247 -9.58 17.71 -9.20
CA LEU A 247 -10.79 17.35 -8.47
C LEU A 247 -11.70 16.44 -9.30
N VAL A 248 -11.95 16.75 -10.57
CA VAL A 248 -12.76 15.87 -11.43
C VAL A 248 -12.12 14.49 -11.53
N LYS A 249 -10.81 14.40 -11.81
CA LYS A 249 -10.11 13.11 -11.85
C LYS A 249 -10.23 12.34 -10.52
N ALA A 250 -10.19 13.04 -9.38
CA ALA A 250 -10.37 12.43 -8.06
C ALA A 250 -11.78 11.91 -7.79
N LEU A 251 -12.79 12.49 -8.45
CA LEU A 251 -14.20 12.09 -8.36
C LEU A 251 -14.59 11.10 -9.47
N MET A 252 -13.63 10.57 -10.23
CA MET A 252 -13.84 9.54 -11.24
C MET A 252 -13.30 8.20 -10.76
N HIS A 253 -14.13 7.15 -10.78
CA HIS A 253 -13.62 5.79 -10.64
C HIS A 253 -12.99 5.31 -11.95
N LYS A 254 -11.99 4.43 -11.88
CA LYS A 254 -11.29 3.88 -13.06
C LYS A 254 -12.24 3.23 -14.09
N GLU A 255 -13.42 2.76 -13.66
CA GLU A 255 -14.42 2.13 -14.53
C GLU A 255 -15.28 3.15 -15.31
N PHE A 256 -15.20 4.45 -15.00
CA PHE A 256 -15.98 5.49 -15.69
C PHE A 256 -15.63 5.59 -17.16
N TYR A 257 -14.42 5.20 -17.57
CA TYR A 257 -14.05 5.15 -18.99
C TYR A 257 -15.02 4.31 -19.82
N ARG A 258 -15.64 3.27 -19.25
CA ARG A 258 -16.68 2.46 -19.93
C ARG A 258 -17.97 3.23 -20.09
N ILE A 259 -18.32 4.05 -19.09
CA ILE A 259 -19.54 4.86 -19.09
C ILE A 259 -19.42 6.01 -20.10
N LEU A 260 -18.23 6.61 -20.22
CA LEU A 260 -17.95 7.65 -21.23
C LEU A 260 -18.18 7.15 -22.67
N LEU A 261 -18.12 5.83 -22.89
CA LEU A 261 -18.33 5.15 -24.17
C LEU A 261 -19.79 4.76 -24.40
N ASP A 262 -20.72 5.10 -23.51
CA ASP A 262 -22.15 4.98 -23.78
C ASP A 262 -22.51 5.86 -25.00
N PRO A 263 -23.19 5.36 -26.04
CA PRO A 263 -23.51 6.12 -27.24
C PRO A 263 -24.29 7.42 -26.99
N ASN A 264 -24.98 7.54 -25.85
CA ASN A 264 -25.70 8.75 -25.47
C ASN A 264 -24.80 9.82 -24.84
N HIS A 265 -23.59 9.45 -24.41
CA HIS A 265 -22.62 10.35 -23.80
C HIS A 265 -21.88 11.19 -24.85
N GLU A 266 -21.61 12.46 -24.56
CA GLU A 266 -20.97 13.39 -25.50
C GLU A 266 -19.55 12.94 -25.92
N PHE A 267 -18.83 12.28 -25.01
CA PHE A 267 -17.53 11.68 -25.32
C PHE A 267 -17.64 10.63 -26.44
N ALA A 268 -18.57 9.68 -26.32
CA ALA A 268 -18.78 8.62 -27.33
C ALA A 268 -19.22 9.20 -28.67
N LYS A 269 -20.11 10.19 -28.67
CA LYS A 269 -20.54 10.88 -29.90
C LYS A 269 -19.35 11.50 -30.64
N LYS A 270 -18.44 12.16 -29.93
CA LYS A 270 -17.20 12.72 -30.52
C LYS A 270 -16.28 11.66 -31.11
N MET A 271 -16.24 10.45 -30.53
CA MET A 271 -15.46 9.31 -31.06
C MET A 271 -16.10 8.74 -32.33
N MET A 272 -17.42 8.53 -32.31
CA MET A 272 -18.17 8.02 -33.46
C MET A 272 -18.10 8.98 -34.66
N LEU A 273 -18.12 10.30 -34.42
CA LEU A 273 -17.95 11.32 -35.49
C LEU A 273 -16.58 11.24 -36.19
N LYS A 274 -15.58 10.65 -35.53
CA LYS A 274 -14.25 10.36 -36.11
C LYS A 274 -14.12 8.95 -36.68
N ASN A 275 -15.22 8.20 -36.75
CA ASN A 275 -15.25 6.78 -37.12
C ASN A 275 -14.35 5.91 -36.22
N TYR A 276 -14.29 6.24 -34.92
CA TYR A 276 -13.64 5.37 -33.94
C TYR A 276 -14.67 4.45 -33.30
N ASP A 277 -14.33 3.15 -33.23
CA ASP A 277 -15.14 2.16 -32.53
C ASP A 277 -15.15 2.44 -31.02
N LEU A 278 -16.21 2.00 -30.34
CA LEU A 278 -16.42 2.20 -28.90
C LEU A 278 -15.98 0.99 -28.06
N GLU A 279 -15.08 0.16 -28.59
CA GLU A 279 -14.56 -1.01 -27.87
C GLU A 279 -13.69 -0.59 -26.67
N PHE A 280 -13.98 -1.14 -25.49
CA PHE A 280 -13.32 -0.74 -24.25
C PHE A 280 -11.79 -0.86 -24.27
N ASN A 281 -11.24 -1.80 -25.03
CA ASN A 281 -9.79 -2.04 -25.09
C ASN A 281 -9.03 -0.86 -25.72
N ASP A 282 -9.67 -0.10 -26.60
CA ASP A 282 -9.05 1.04 -27.29
C ASP A 282 -8.90 2.27 -26.39
N TYR A 283 -9.67 2.35 -25.30
CA TYR A 283 -9.71 3.52 -24.41
C TYR A 283 -9.00 3.28 -23.08
N GLY A 284 -8.15 2.25 -23.01
CA GLY A 284 -7.39 1.92 -21.80
C GLY A 284 -6.49 3.07 -21.30
N LEU A 285 -6.13 4.01 -22.17
CA LEU A 285 -5.38 5.21 -21.79
C LEU A 285 -6.16 6.13 -20.83
N VAL A 286 -7.49 6.23 -20.99
CA VAL A 286 -8.35 7.04 -20.11
C VAL A 286 -8.41 6.40 -18.74
N ARG A 287 -8.60 5.07 -18.70
CA ARG A 287 -8.53 4.28 -17.47
C ARG A 287 -7.22 4.50 -16.73
N LYS A 288 -6.09 4.49 -17.44
CA LYS A 288 -4.75 4.71 -16.87
C LYS A 288 -4.63 6.10 -16.25
N GLU A 289 -5.07 7.15 -16.93
CA GLU A 289 -5.05 8.54 -16.44
C GLU A 289 -5.88 8.71 -15.15
N ILE A 290 -7.01 8.02 -15.02
CA ILE A 290 -7.86 8.07 -13.82
C ILE A 290 -7.22 7.26 -12.68
N SER A 291 -6.74 6.05 -12.96
CA SER A 291 -6.23 5.11 -11.94
C SER A 291 -4.96 5.55 -11.19
N PHE A 292 -4.29 6.61 -11.66
CA PHE A 292 -3.08 7.11 -11.00
C PHE A 292 -3.35 7.64 -9.59
N LEU A 293 -4.46 8.35 -9.40
CA LEU A 293 -4.78 8.96 -8.10
C LEU A 293 -5.13 7.91 -7.05
N ASP A 294 -5.94 6.92 -7.39
CA ASP A 294 -6.24 5.73 -6.58
C ASP A 294 -4.93 5.12 -6.01
N GLY A 295 -4.02 4.70 -6.89
CA GLY A 295 -2.78 4.06 -6.45
C GLY A 295 -1.83 4.97 -5.66
N LEU A 296 -1.81 6.28 -5.93
CA LEU A 296 -1.05 7.24 -5.13
C LEU A 296 -1.67 7.43 -3.74
N GLY A 297 -2.99 7.43 -3.66
CA GLY A 297 -3.79 7.61 -2.45
C GLY A 297 -3.62 6.44 -1.49
N ASP A 298 -3.73 5.21 -1.99
CA ASP A 298 -3.49 3.98 -1.21
C ASP A 298 -2.10 4.01 -0.54
N LEU A 299 -1.06 4.32 -1.32
CA LEU A 299 0.31 4.41 -0.81
C LEU A 299 0.47 5.52 0.25
N PHE A 300 -0.18 6.67 0.04
CA PHE A 300 -0.14 7.78 0.98
C PHE A 300 -0.84 7.43 2.30
N LEU A 301 -2.04 6.86 2.22
CA LEU A 301 -2.81 6.45 3.39
C LEU A 301 -2.09 5.35 4.18
N ALA A 302 -1.41 4.42 3.50
CA ALA A 302 -0.57 3.42 4.14
C ALA A 302 0.61 4.04 4.90
N GLN A 303 1.27 5.05 4.33
CA GLN A 303 2.37 5.76 4.99
C GLN A 303 1.88 6.54 6.22
N GLU A 304 0.81 7.33 6.10
CA GLU A 304 0.27 8.10 7.22
C GLU A 304 -0.26 7.19 8.34
N THR A 305 -0.82 6.03 7.99
CA THR A 305 -1.19 5.01 8.96
C THR A 305 0.03 4.50 9.74
N SER A 306 1.12 4.16 9.04
CA SER A 306 2.36 3.76 9.71
C SER A 306 2.87 4.84 10.66
N LYS A 307 2.84 6.12 10.24
CA LYS A 307 3.29 7.27 11.05
C LYS A 307 2.42 7.50 12.29
N LEU A 308 1.09 7.40 12.16
CA LEU A 308 0.17 7.48 13.31
C LEU A 308 0.49 6.40 14.34
N ILE A 309 0.64 5.14 13.91
CA ILE A 309 0.88 4.03 14.85
C ILE A 309 2.18 4.26 15.64
N TYR A 310 3.20 4.86 15.02
CA TYR A 310 4.41 5.27 15.74
C TYR A 310 4.15 6.28 16.84
N GLU A 311 3.40 7.34 16.51
CA GLU A 311 3.10 8.42 17.45
C GLU A 311 2.31 7.87 18.65
N LEU A 312 1.38 6.94 18.42
CA LEU A 312 0.69 6.20 19.47
C LEU A 312 1.67 5.42 20.37
N CYS A 313 2.64 4.70 19.78
CA CYS A 313 3.68 4.00 20.54
C CYS A 313 4.54 4.95 21.37
N LYS A 314 4.98 6.06 20.77
CA LYS A 314 5.80 7.08 21.44
C LYS A 314 5.08 7.71 22.63
N ASN A 315 3.75 7.83 22.54
CA ASN A 315 2.90 8.35 23.61
C ASN A 315 2.55 7.31 24.69
N GLY A 316 3.21 6.14 24.69
CA GLY A 316 3.11 5.14 25.75
C GLY A 316 2.11 4.03 25.49
N ILE A 317 1.48 3.95 24.32
CA ILE A 317 0.61 2.83 23.96
C ILE A 317 1.46 1.63 23.55
N HIS A 318 1.38 0.53 24.31
CA HIS A 318 2.10 -0.70 23.94
C HIS A 318 1.43 -1.39 22.75
N VAL A 319 1.95 -1.17 21.55
CA VAL A 319 1.52 -1.84 20.33
C VAL A 319 2.51 -2.97 19.98
N ASN A 320 2.11 -4.22 20.23
CA ASN A 320 2.87 -5.37 19.75
C ASN A 320 2.69 -5.54 18.22
N SER A 321 3.53 -6.36 17.58
CA SER A 321 3.47 -6.61 16.13
C SER A 321 2.07 -7.00 15.63
N THR A 322 1.32 -7.81 16.37
CA THR A 322 -0.06 -8.19 16.00
C THR A 322 -1.01 -7.01 16.03
N THR A 323 -0.94 -6.19 17.07
CA THR A 323 -1.74 -4.96 17.24
C THR A 323 -1.36 -3.94 16.18
N TYR A 324 -0.09 -3.85 15.82
CA TYR A 324 0.40 -2.98 14.74
C TYR A 324 -0.24 -3.35 13.41
N GLN A 325 -0.22 -4.63 13.04
CA GLN A 325 -0.82 -5.11 11.80
C GLN A 325 -2.34 -4.93 11.80
N LEU A 326 -2.99 -5.09 12.95
CA LEU A 326 -4.42 -4.84 13.11
C LEU A 326 -4.79 -3.37 12.91
N LEU A 327 -4.06 -2.45 13.57
CA LEU A 327 -4.27 -1.00 13.39
C LEU A 327 -4.01 -0.60 11.94
N LYS A 328 -2.94 -1.12 11.33
CA LYS A 328 -2.62 -0.87 9.93
C LYS A 328 -3.75 -1.34 9.01
N MET A 329 -4.28 -2.53 9.28
CA MET A 329 -5.43 -3.07 8.56
C MET A 329 -6.64 -2.16 8.72
N ILE A 330 -7.00 -1.77 9.94
CA ILE A 330 -8.21 -0.97 10.18
C ILE A 330 -8.16 0.39 9.50
N PHE A 331 -7.09 1.16 9.74
CA PHE A 331 -6.98 2.53 9.23
C PHE A 331 -6.80 2.59 7.71
N ALA A 332 -6.29 1.53 7.09
CA ALA A 332 -6.11 1.45 5.64
C ALA A 332 -7.12 0.48 4.97
N THR A 333 -8.26 0.16 5.59
CA THR A 333 -9.25 -0.72 4.95
C THR A 333 -10.19 0.02 4.01
N ASN A 334 -10.53 -0.63 2.90
CA ASN A 334 -11.64 -0.23 2.01
C ASN A 334 -12.97 -0.06 2.77
N THR A 335 -13.16 -0.77 3.88
CA THR A 335 -14.33 -0.61 4.75
C THR A 335 -14.38 0.77 5.41
N LEU A 336 -13.25 1.29 5.91
CA LEU A 336 -13.17 2.66 6.41
C LEU A 336 -13.27 3.66 5.25
N MET A 337 -12.50 3.46 4.19
CA MET A 337 -12.47 4.37 3.04
C MET A 337 -13.84 4.52 2.40
N SER A 338 -14.58 3.43 2.21
CA SER A 338 -15.95 3.47 1.70
C SER A 338 -16.93 4.21 2.63
N LYS A 339 -16.79 4.08 3.95
CA LYS A 339 -17.58 4.87 4.91
C LYS A 339 -17.28 6.36 4.80
N LEU A 340 -15.99 6.73 4.65
CA LEU A 340 -15.58 8.12 4.44
C LEU A 340 -16.09 8.66 3.10
N THR A 341 -15.95 7.90 2.01
CA THR A 341 -16.52 8.21 0.69
C THR A 341 -18.02 8.51 0.77
N LYS A 342 -18.77 7.68 1.50
CA LYS A 342 -20.22 7.89 1.70
C LYS A 342 -20.50 9.13 2.55
N ALA A 343 -19.80 9.33 3.66
CA ALA A 343 -20.00 10.47 4.54
C ALA A 343 -19.71 11.82 3.86
N TYR A 344 -18.76 11.83 2.92
CA TYR A 344 -18.38 12.99 2.12
C TYR A 344 -19.06 13.07 0.74
N ASN A 345 -19.88 12.08 0.38
CA ASN A 345 -20.56 11.97 -0.93
C ASN A 345 -19.62 12.05 -2.15
N LEU A 346 -18.37 11.58 -2.03
CA LEU A 346 -17.38 11.71 -3.12
C LEU A 346 -17.83 11.00 -4.41
N PHE A 347 -18.47 9.84 -4.27
CA PHE A 347 -18.98 9.04 -5.40
C PHE A 347 -20.13 9.69 -6.19
N GLN A 348 -20.70 10.79 -5.67
CA GLN A 348 -21.75 11.60 -6.30
C GLN A 348 -21.30 13.02 -6.61
N GLY A 349 -20.00 13.32 -6.48
CA GLY A 349 -19.46 14.67 -6.62
C GLY A 349 -19.53 15.23 -8.04
N LEU A 350 -19.55 14.37 -9.06
CA LEU A 350 -19.72 14.77 -10.46
C LEU A 350 -21.19 14.93 -10.82
N ASP A 351 -21.55 16.07 -11.40
CA ASP A 351 -22.90 16.33 -11.89
C ASP A 351 -23.07 15.82 -13.33
N ASP A 352 -22.95 14.50 -13.49
CA ASP A 352 -23.23 13.81 -14.74
C ASP A 352 -24.34 12.78 -14.52
N PRO A 353 -25.57 13.02 -15.01
CA PRO A 353 -26.70 12.13 -14.79
C PRO A 353 -26.46 10.72 -15.30
N LEU A 354 -25.79 10.56 -16.46
CA LEU A 354 -25.58 9.26 -17.07
C LEU A 354 -24.59 8.44 -16.24
N ILE A 355 -23.49 9.06 -15.82
CA ILE A 355 -22.51 8.46 -14.91
C ILE A 355 -23.19 8.04 -13.60
N ASN A 356 -23.94 8.94 -12.97
CA ASN A 356 -24.59 8.68 -11.69
C ASN A 356 -25.63 7.55 -11.77
N ILE A 357 -26.42 7.49 -12.84
CA ILE A 357 -27.41 6.42 -13.08
C ILE A 357 -26.70 5.08 -13.28
N ARG A 358 -25.68 5.04 -14.15
CA ARG A 358 -24.94 3.81 -14.47
C ARG A 358 -24.22 3.27 -13.24
N ILE A 359 -23.55 4.11 -12.46
CA ILE A 359 -22.89 3.70 -11.20
C ILE A 359 -23.88 3.06 -10.24
N SER A 360 -25.01 3.73 -10.02
CA SER A 360 -26.03 3.25 -9.07
C SER A 360 -26.60 1.90 -9.49
N ASN A 361 -26.77 1.66 -10.80
CA ASN A 361 -27.34 0.41 -11.31
C ASN A 361 -26.33 -0.74 -11.41
N GLU A 362 -25.09 -0.46 -11.84
CA GLU A 362 -24.14 -1.51 -12.24
C GLU A 362 -23.05 -1.78 -11.19
N TRP A 363 -22.64 -0.77 -10.42
CA TRP A 363 -21.51 -0.90 -9.49
C TRP A 363 -21.91 -0.76 -8.02
N LEU A 364 -22.90 0.08 -7.73
CA LEU A 364 -23.38 0.35 -6.37
C LEU A 364 -24.89 0.03 -6.14
N PRO A 365 -25.46 -1.05 -6.71
CA PRO A 365 -26.89 -1.33 -6.60
C PRO A 365 -27.34 -1.63 -5.17
N TYR A 366 -26.49 -2.18 -4.31
CA TYR A 366 -26.82 -2.48 -2.93
C TYR A 366 -26.80 -1.20 -2.09
N THR A 367 -25.74 -0.39 -2.23
CA THR A 367 -25.62 0.90 -1.53
C THR A 367 -26.71 1.89 -1.94
N THR A 368 -27.11 1.93 -3.22
CA THR A 368 -28.02 2.95 -3.74
C THR A 368 -29.47 2.49 -3.87
N LEU A 369 -29.70 1.22 -4.23
CA LEU A 369 -31.04 0.68 -4.52
C LEU A 369 -31.45 -0.45 -3.58
N GLY A 370 -30.57 -0.90 -2.67
CA GLY A 370 -30.80 -2.06 -1.81
C GLY A 370 -30.83 -3.40 -2.58
N LYS A 371 -30.29 -3.45 -3.80
CA LYS A 371 -30.30 -4.63 -4.68
C LYS A 371 -28.95 -5.34 -4.67
N MET A 372 -28.95 -6.67 -4.60
CA MET A 372 -27.72 -7.45 -4.68
C MET A 372 -27.16 -7.47 -6.11
N LEU A 373 -25.84 -7.61 -6.23
CA LEU A 373 -25.20 -7.89 -7.51
C LEU A 373 -25.52 -9.31 -7.96
N GLU A 374 -25.65 -9.50 -9.28
CA GLU A 374 -25.91 -10.81 -9.85
C GLU A 374 -24.78 -11.79 -9.46
N TYR A 375 -25.16 -13.02 -9.07
CA TYR A 375 -24.24 -14.09 -8.65
C TYR A 375 -23.40 -13.84 -7.39
N ARG A 376 -23.74 -12.84 -6.56
CA ARG A 376 -23.04 -12.57 -5.29
C ARG A 376 -24.00 -12.67 -4.11
N ASP A 377 -23.49 -13.17 -2.98
CA ASP A 377 -24.22 -13.05 -1.72
C ASP A 377 -24.13 -11.62 -1.13
N ALA A 378 -24.77 -11.39 0.01
CA ALA A 378 -24.80 -10.09 0.68
C ALA A 378 -23.41 -9.60 1.13
N GLU A 379 -22.55 -10.51 1.57
CA GLU A 379 -21.21 -10.18 2.03
C GLU A 379 -20.30 -9.90 0.84
N GLU A 380 -20.33 -10.74 -0.19
CA GLU A 380 -19.57 -10.58 -1.43
C GLU A 380 -19.98 -9.30 -2.18
N THR A 381 -21.26 -8.96 -2.20
CA THR A 381 -21.77 -7.69 -2.75
C THR A 381 -21.23 -6.51 -1.95
N ARG A 382 -21.32 -6.55 -0.62
CA ARG A 382 -20.81 -5.48 0.25
C ARG A 382 -19.30 -5.28 0.05
N ILE A 383 -18.50 -6.35 0.03
CA ILE A 383 -17.05 -6.27 -0.13
C ILE A 383 -16.69 -5.61 -1.47
N TYR A 384 -17.40 -5.99 -2.53
CA TYR A 384 -17.19 -5.40 -3.85
C TYR A 384 -17.49 -3.89 -3.86
N GLU A 385 -18.62 -3.48 -3.31
CA GLU A 385 -18.97 -2.05 -3.25
C GLU A 385 -18.03 -1.26 -2.32
N GLU A 386 -17.56 -1.86 -1.23
CA GLU A 386 -16.56 -1.24 -0.36
C GLU A 386 -15.24 -0.98 -1.10
N GLU A 387 -14.79 -1.91 -1.94
CA GLU A 387 -13.62 -1.72 -2.81
C GLU A 387 -13.88 -0.59 -3.80
N PHE A 388 -14.98 -0.63 -4.55
CA PHE A 388 -15.34 0.41 -5.51
C PHE A 388 -15.43 1.82 -4.90
N LEU A 389 -15.98 1.93 -3.69
CA LEU A 389 -16.10 3.20 -2.97
C LEU A 389 -14.79 3.66 -2.34
N GLY A 390 -13.92 2.72 -1.94
CA GLY A 390 -12.62 3.03 -1.33
C GLY A 390 -11.75 3.87 -2.26
N ASP A 391 -11.68 3.47 -3.53
CA ASP A 391 -10.92 4.13 -4.60
C ASP A 391 -11.20 5.65 -4.70
N PHE A 392 -12.43 6.11 -4.42
CA PHE A 392 -12.77 7.55 -4.45
C PHE A 392 -12.08 8.33 -3.33
N PHE A 393 -12.07 7.80 -2.10
CA PHE A 393 -11.42 8.49 -0.99
C PHE A 393 -9.90 8.51 -1.18
N GLU A 394 -9.32 7.40 -1.63
CA GLU A 394 -7.91 7.31 -2.01
C GLU A 394 -7.57 8.35 -3.09
N SER A 395 -8.35 8.38 -4.17
CA SER A 395 -8.15 9.35 -5.26
C SER A 395 -8.27 10.81 -4.80
N TYR A 396 -9.21 11.09 -3.89
CA TYR A 396 -9.35 12.42 -3.29
C TYR A 396 -8.14 12.81 -2.44
N MET A 397 -7.66 11.90 -1.60
CA MET A 397 -6.49 12.14 -0.76
C MET A 397 -5.22 12.31 -1.60
N ALA A 398 -5.08 11.56 -2.68
CA ALA A 398 -3.98 11.73 -3.63
C ALA A 398 -4.02 13.10 -4.33
N ALA A 399 -5.21 13.53 -4.76
CA ALA A 399 -5.39 14.84 -5.36
C ALA A 399 -5.09 15.97 -4.38
N LEU A 400 -5.55 15.84 -3.13
CA LEU A 400 -5.23 16.79 -2.07
C LEU A 400 -3.74 16.78 -1.74
N LEU A 401 -3.09 15.62 -1.73
CA LEU A 401 -1.64 15.50 -1.53
C LEU A 401 -0.85 16.23 -2.62
N LEU A 402 -1.27 16.11 -3.88
CA LEU A 402 -0.59 16.76 -5.02
C LEU A 402 -0.73 18.28 -5.00
N GLU A 403 -1.87 18.80 -4.53
CA GLU A 403 -2.14 20.24 -4.51
C GLU A 403 -1.70 20.92 -3.21
N GLN A 404 -1.98 20.28 -2.07
CA GLN A 404 -1.85 20.83 -0.71
C GLN A 404 -1.35 19.73 0.26
N PRO A 405 -0.07 19.31 0.19
CA PRO A 405 0.46 18.17 0.95
C PRO A 405 0.21 18.24 2.47
N GLU A 406 0.45 19.40 3.08
CA GLU A 406 0.28 19.59 4.52
C GLU A 406 -1.18 19.55 4.96
N VAL A 407 -2.10 20.00 4.10
CA VAL A 407 -3.55 19.90 4.34
C VAL A 407 -3.99 18.44 4.25
N ALA A 408 -3.47 17.67 3.28
CA ALA A 408 -3.75 16.24 3.18
C ALA A 408 -3.30 15.47 4.44
N LYS A 409 -2.05 15.72 4.90
CA LYS A 409 -1.48 15.09 6.10
C LYS A 409 -2.29 15.45 7.36
N SER A 410 -2.60 16.72 7.57
CA SER A 410 -3.34 17.17 8.76
C SER A 410 -4.78 16.63 8.78
N PHE A 411 -5.48 16.67 7.64
CA PHE A 411 -6.86 16.18 7.51
C PHE A 411 -6.99 14.69 7.84
N ILE A 412 -6.15 13.84 7.27
CA ILE A 412 -6.25 12.39 7.54
C ILE A 412 -5.84 12.04 8.97
N ARG A 413 -4.85 12.74 9.53
CA ARG A 413 -4.44 12.57 10.94
C ARG A 413 -5.57 12.90 11.89
N GLU A 414 -6.31 13.97 11.63
CA GLU A 414 -7.45 14.34 12.45
C GLU A 414 -8.52 13.24 12.43
N ILE A 415 -8.85 12.70 11.25
CA ILE A 415 -9.78 11.56 11.13
C ILE A 415 -9.27 10.37 11.93
N TYR A 416 -8.00 10.01 11.76
CA TYR A 416 -7.39 8.87 12.45
C TYR A 416 -7.29 9.04 13.96
N GLN A 417 -7.03 10.25 14.46
CA GLN A 417 -7.04 10.56 15.90
C GLN A 417 -8.44 10.37 16.49
N ARG A 418 -9.47 10.91 15.84
CA ARG A 418 -10.88 10.75 16.28
C ARG A 418 -11.30 9.27 16.26
N LEU A 419 -10.88 8.51 15.25
CA LEU A 419 -11.11 7.07 15.17
C LEU A 419 -10.39 6.31 16.31
N SER A 420 -9.12 6.64 16.55
CA SER A 420 -8.30 6.00 17.58
C SER A 420 -8.88 6.22 18.97
N GLN A 421 -9.38 7.43 19.27
CA GLN A 421 -10.06 7.75 20.52
C GLN A 421 -11.26 6.83 20.76
N VAL A 422 -12.17 6.75 19.78
CA VAL A 422 -13.37 5.90 19.90
C VAL A 422 -13.01 4.42 19.99
N ILE A 423 -12.04 3.94 19.21
CA ILE A 423 -11.53 2.56 19.28
C ILE A 423 -10.99 2.26 20.69
N THR A 424 -10.24 3.19 21.28
CA THR A 424 -9.65 3.03 22.61
C THR A 424 -10.71 3.05 23.72
N GLU A 425 -11.73 3.89 23.60
CA GLU A 425 -12.81 4.04 24.59
C GLU A 425 -13.81 2.88 24.57
N THR A 426 -14.11 2.35 23.38
CA THR A 426 -15.23 1.42 23.19
C THR A 426 -14.83 -0.05 23.17
N LEU A 427 -13.55 -0.38 23.02
CA LEU A 427 -13.10 -1.76 22.88
C LEU A 427 -12.53 -2.33 24.19
N PRO A 428 -12.78 -3.62 24.48
CA PRO A 428 -12.24 -4.27 25.66
C PRO A 428 -10.70 -4.32 25.62
N PRO A 429 -10.04 -4.30 26.80
CA PRO A 429 -8.57 -4.30 26.91
C PRO A 429 -7.90 -5.53 26.26
N ASP A 430 -8.65 -6.62 26.06
CA ASP A 430 -8.17 -7.83 25.38
C ASP A 430 -8.28 -7.70 23.85
N VAL A 431 -7.18 -7.27 23.22
CA VAL A 431 -7.04 -7.16 21.76
C VAL A 431 -6.87 -8.53 21.12
N THR A 432 -7.97 -9.16 20.68
CA THR A 432 -7.89 -10.31 19.75
C THR A 432 -8.25 -9.89 18.34
N TYR A 433 -7.53 -10.46 17.37
CA TYR A 433 -7.73 -10.19 15.94
C TYR A 433 -9.20 -10.33 15.51
N GLN A 434 -9.86 -11.39 15.98
CA GLN A 434 -11.27 -11.67 15.65
C GLN A 434 -12.23 -10.65 16.25
N LYS A 435 -12.02 -10.21 17.51
CA LYS A 435 -12.86 -9.19 18.15
C LYS A 435 -12.74 -7.84 17.45
N TRP A 436 -11.53 -7.44 17.05
CA TRP A 436 -11.28 -6.16 16.40
C TRP A 436 -11.75 -6.12 14.94
N THR A 437 -11.45 -7.15 14.14
CA THR A 437 -11.89 -7.20 12.73
C THR A 437 -13.41 -7.32 12.62
N ILE A 438 -14.04 -8.22 13.38
CA ILE A 438 -15.51 -8.34 13.36
C ILE A 438 -16.19 -7.13 14.03
N GLY A 439 -15.57 -6.56 15.06
CA GLY A 439 -16.16 -5.49 15.85
C GLY A 439 -16.11 -4.11 15.19
N ILE A 440 -14.94 -3.75 14.67
CA ILE A 440 -14.69 -2.45 14.02
C ILE A 440 -15.05 -2.54 12.54
N LEU A 441 -14.46 -3.51 11.82
CA LEU A 441 -14.63 -3.63 10.38
C LEU A 441 -15.91 -4.39 9.98
N GLY A 442 -16.57 -5.06 10.93
CA GLY A 442 -17.79 -5.81 10.64
C GLY A 442 -17.56 -7.08 9.80
N ARG A 443 -16.32 -7.57 9.70
CA ARG A 443 -15.93 -8.82 8.99
C ARG A 443 -14.62 -9.40 9.49
N ASN A 444 -14.41 -10.70 9.27
CA ASN A 444 -13.11 -11.33 9.46
C ASN A 444 -12.34 -11.33 8.12
N ILE A 445 -11.17 -10.70 8.07
CA ILE A 445 -10.36 -10.59 6.84
C ILE A 445 -9.65 -11.90 6.47
N TYR A 446 -9.56 -12.88 7.39
CA TYR A 446 -8.94 -14.19 7.16
C TYR A 446 -9.91 -15.37 7.29
N ASN A 447 -11.22 -15.18 7.07
CA ASN A 447 -12.10 -16.34 6.94
C ASN A 447 -11.66 -17.16 5.71
N LYS A 448 -10.85 -18.20 5.94
CA LYS A 448 -10.83 -19.36 5.05
C LYS A 448 -12.27 -19.85 5.03
N LYS A 449 -12.87 -19.94 3.84
CA LYS A 449 -14.09 -20.72 3.68
C LYS A 449 -13.76 -22.12 4.22
N ASP A 450 -14.25 -22.46 5.40
CA ASP A 450 -14.46 -23.85 5.79
C ASP A 450 -15.63 -24.36 4.94
N SER A 451 -15.40 -24.47 3.64
CA SER A 451 -16.25 -25.21 2.72
C SER A 451 -15.63 -26.60 2.59
N ALA A 452 -15.77 -27.39 3.65
CA ALA A 452 -15.69 -28.85 3.63
C ALA A 452 -16.32 -29.37 4.92
N LEU A 453 -17.63 -29.64 4.85
CA LEU A 453 -18.45 -30.56 5.64
C LEU A 453 -19.82 -29.93 5.94
N LEU A 454 -20.73 -30.09 4.97
CA LEU A 454 -22.06 -30.66 5.17
C LEU A 454 -22.63 -31.09 3.82
#